data_AF-A0A7Z2ZGG6-F1
#
_entry.id   AF-A0A7Z2ZGG6-F1
#
_cell.length_a   1.000
_cell.length_b   1.000
_cell.length_c   1.000
_cell.angle_alpha   90.00
_cell.angle_beta   90.00
_cell.angle_gamma   90.00
#
_symmetry.space_group_name_H-M   'P 1'
#
loop_
_entity.id
_entity.type
_entity.pdbx_description
1 polymer ?
#
loop_
_entity_poly.entity_id
_entity_poly.type
_entity_poly.pdbx_seq_one_letter_code
_entity_poly.pdbx_strand_id
1 'polypeptide(L)'
;MTTLPAFSPALARTATVAHTRFLARHLWMPLAGVLVASALLMGAGGDQWVADALYRLEGGHWLLKDHWVTSGVVHRVGKWLSTAAGVSVVILAVAAWCKPRLRVLRWPLTYLGASVALSTSLVSLLKAWTAMDCPWDLSRYGGTQAMIGLFESRHGLAASGCFPAGHASAGYAWVALYFCALSLRPAWRLPGLFIGLAAGLTFGIAQQLRGAHFLSHDLWSLAVCWFTAITLYGVMLARPRGVRDAMLPSGDAA
;
A
#
# COMPACT_ATOMS: atom_id res chain seq x y z
N MET A 1 -26.14 -22.24 43.03
CA MET A 1 -26.70 -22.14 41.67
C MET A 1 -25.85 -21.14 40.89
N THR A 2 -24.90 -21.64 40.12
CA THR A 2 -24.03 -20.88 39.22
C THR A 2 -24.82 -20.57 37.95
N THR A 3 -25.28 -19.33 37.79
CA THR A 3 -25.86 -18.86 36.53
C THR A 3 -24.73 -18.71 35.51
N LEU A 4 -24.58 -19.68 34.60
CA LEU A 4 -23.76 -19.49 33.41
C LEU A 4 -24.31 -18.29 32.64
N PRO A 5 -23.46 -17.32 32.21
CA PRO A 5 -23.93 -16.22 31.39
C PRO A 5 -24.47 -16.78 30.08
N ALA A 6 -25.76 -16.56 29.82
CA ALA A 6 -26.40 -16.93 28.58
C ALA A 6 -25.75 -16.14 27.44
N PHE A 7 -24.89 -16.81 26.66
CA PHE A 7 -24.34 -16.26 25.42
C PHE A 7 -25.50 -15.92 24.50
N SER A 8 -25.81 -14.63 24.35
CA SER A 8 -26.94 -14.19 23.53
C SER A 8 -26.65 -14.43 22.04
N PRO A 9 -27.43 -15.25 21.32
CA PRO A 9 -27.22 -15.54 19.91
C PRO A 9 -27.31 -14.30 19.00
N ALA A 10 -27.95 -13.22 19.47
CA ALA A 10 -28.02 -11.94 18.77
C ALA A 10 -26.67 -11.19 18.72
N LEU A 11 -25.87 -11.27 19.80
CA LEU A 11 -24.56 -10.63 19.87
C LEU A 11 -23.56 -11.34 18.94
N ALA A 12 -23.59 -12.68 18.93
CA ALA A 12 -22.80 -13.49 18.02
C ALA A 12 -23.14 -13.19 16.55
N ARG A 13 -24.44 -13.15 16.20
CA ARG A 13 -24.90 -12.82 14.84
C ARG A 13 -24.46 -11.42 14.39
N THR A 14 -24.54 -10.42 15.27
CA THR A 14 -24.14 -9.04 14.95
C THR A 14 -22.63 -8.94 14.72
N ALA A 15 -21.81 -9.62 15.52
CA ALA A 15 -20.37 -9.69 15.34
C ALA A 15 -19.98 -10.38 14.02
N THR A 16 -20.64 -11.49 13.66
CA THR A 16 -20.42 -12.18 12.39
C THR A 16 -20.75 -11.28 11.20
N VAL A 17 -21.90 -10.60 11.21
CA VAL A 17 -22.30 -9.69 10.12
C VAL A 17 -21.32 -8.52 9.98
N ALA A 18 -20.86 -7.94 11.09
CA ALA A 18 -19.86 -6.87 11.08
C ALA A 18 -18.52 -7.33 10.49
N HIS A 19 -18.06 -8.53 10.87
CA HIS A 19 -16.83 -9.13 10.35
C HIS A 19 -16.93 -9.43 8.84
N THR A 20 -18.03 -10.04 8.39
CA THR A 20 -18.27 -10.29 6.95
C THR A 20 -18.29 -9.00 6.14
N ARG A 21 -18.95 -7.95 6.64
CA ARG A 21 -18.95 -6.63 5.99
C ARG A 21 -17.56 -6.00 5.94
N PHE A 22 -16.75 -6.18 7.00
CA PHE A 22 -15.37 -5.69 7.01
C PHE A 22 -14.53 -6.39 5.95
N LEU A 23 -14.57 -7.72 5.87
CA LEU A 23 -13.85 -8.50 4.87
C LEU A 23 -14.31 -8.18 3.45
N ALA A 24 -15.62 -8.11 3.22
CA ALA A 24 -16.17 -7.72 1.92
C ALA A 24 -15.61 -6.36 1.48
N ARG A 25 -15.58 -5.37 2.39
CA ARG A 25 -15.16 -3.99 2.09
C ARG A 25 -13.67 -3.79 1.91
N HIS A 26 -12.85 -4.47 2.70
CA HIS A 26 -11.41 -4.17 2.75
C HIS A 26 -10.55 -5.26 2.12
N LEU A 27 -11.07 -6.48 1.94
CA LEU A 27 -10.37 -7.58 1.30
C LEU A 27 -10.94 -7.88 -0.09
N TRP A 28 -12.20 -8.33 -0.14
CA TRP A 28 -12.76 -8.89 -1.38
C TRP A 28 -13.05 -7.84 -2.46
N MET A 29 -13.66 -6.69 -2.10
CA MET A 29 -13.91 -5.63 -3.08
C MET A 29 -12.60 -5.04 -3.65
N PRO A 30 -11.59 -4.67 -2.83
CA PRO A 30 -10.30 -4.24 -3.36
C PRO A 30 -9.60 -5.30 -4.21
N LEU A 31 -9.65 -6.58 -3.81
CA LEU A 31 -9.07 -7.68 -4.59
C LEU A 31 -9.74 -7.81 -5.95
N ALA A 32 -11.08 -7.85 -5.99
CA ALA A 32 -11.82 -7.89 -7.24
C ALA A 32 -11.51 -6.68 -8.12
N GLY A 33 -11.45 -5.48 -7.53
CA GLY A 33 -11.08 -4.26 -8.24
C GLY A 33 -9.68 -4.32 -8.85
N VAL A 34 -8.67 -4.78 -8.09
CA VAL A 34 -7.30 -4.97 -8.58
C VAL A 34 -7.25 -6.00 -9.70
N LEU A 35 -7.96 -7.12 -9.58
CA LEU A 35 -7.97 -8.16 -10.61
C LEU A 35 -8.63 -7.68 -11.91
N VAL A 36 -9.77 -7.01 -11.81
CA VAL A 36 -10.46 -6.42 -12.98
C VAL A 36 -9.59 -5.35 -13.63
N ALA A 37 -9.04 -4.42 -12.84
CA ALA A 37 -8.17 -3.38 -13.36
C ALA A 37 -6.88 -3.96 -13.98
N SER A 38 -6.31 -5.01 -13.39
CA SER A 38 -5.14 -5.71 -13.95
C SER A 38 -5.48 -6.38 -15.28
N ALA A 39 -6.64 -7.03 -15.38
CA ALA A 39 -7.09 -7.64 -16.64
C ALA A 39 -7.26 -6.60 -17.75
N LEU A 40 -7.81 -5.43 -17.43
CA LEU A 40 -7.97 -4.33 -18.39
C LEU A 40 -6.62 -3.69 -18.79
N LEU A 41 -5.76 -3.41 -17.81
CA LEU A 41 -4.49 -2.74 -18.05
C LEU A 41 -3.47 -3.65 -18.74
N MET A 42 -3.26 -4.85 -18.19
CA MET A 42 -2.21 -5.75 -18.66
C MET A 42 -2.72 -6.69 -19.77
N GLY A 43 -3.97 -7.16 -19.67
CA GLY A 43 -4.53 -8.14 -20.60
C GLY A 43 -5.19 -7.52 -21.83
N ALA A 44 -5.96 -6.43 -21.65
CA ALA A 44 -6.68 -5.77 -22.74
C ALA A 44 -5.90 -4.59 -23.36
N GLY A 45 -4.63 -4.41 -23.01
CA GLY A 45 -3.75 -3.40 -23.60
C GLY A 45 -3.89 -1.99 -23.03
N GLY A 46 -4.54 -1.82 -21.87
CA GLY A 46 -4.74 -0.51 -21.25
C GLY A 46 -3.44 0.19 -20.84
N ASP A 47 -2.41 -0.56 -20.44
CA ASP A 47 -1.09 -0.03 -20.12
C ASP A 47 -0.45 0.66 -21.33
N GLN A 48 -0.51 0.01 -22.49
CA GLN A 48 0.01 0.54 -23.74
C GLN A 48 -0.84 1.70 -24.23
N TRP A 49 -2.17 1.63 -24.06
CA TRP A 49 -3.06 2.73 -24.44
C TRP A 49 -2.73 4.02 -23.69
N VAL A 50 -2.51 3.95 -22.37
CA VAL A 50 -2.09 5.11 -21.56
C VAL A 50 -0.69 5.57 -21.95
N ALA A 51 0.28 4.65 -22.05
CA ALA A 51 1.66 5.01 -22.35
C ALA A 51 1.82 5.61 -23.76
N ASP A 52 1.13 5.07 -24.78
CA ASP A 52 1.07 5.64 -26.13
C ASP A 52 0.50 7.06 -26.12
N ALA A 53 -0.56 7.30 -25.34
CA ALA A 53 -1.16 8.62 -25.23
C ALA A 53 -0.17 9.63 -24.64
N LEU A 54 0.48 9.30 -23.52
CA LEU A 54 1.50 10.14 -22.91
C LEU A 54 2.69 10.38 -23.85
N TYR A 55 3.21 9.31 -24.47
CA TYR A 55 4.34 9.39 -25.38
C TYR A 55 4.06 10.31 -26.58
N ARG A 56 2.85 10.25 -27.16
CA ARG A 56 2.42 11.16 -28.23
C ARG A 56 2.25 12.59 -27.74
N LEU A 57 1.68 12.79 -26.55
CA LEU A 57 1.53 14.12 -25.96
C LEU A 57 2.87 14.78 -25.67
N GLU A 58 3.91 13.99 -25.40
CA GLU A 58 5.30 14.45 -25.23
C GLU A 58 6.07 14.58 -26.56
N GLY A 59 5.42 14.41 -27.71
CA GLY A 59 6.02 14.62 -29.03
C GLY A 59 6.80 13.44 -29.57
N GLY A 60 6.45 12.20 -29.16
CA GLY A 60 7.08 10.98 -29.65
C GLY A 60 8.45 10.70 -29.04
N HIS A 61 8.69 11.23 -27.83
CA HIS A 61 9.83 10.93 -26.96
C HIS A 61 9.43 11.25 -25.51
N TRP A 62 10.15 10.72 -24.51
CA TRP A 62 9.90 11.01 -23.10
C TRP A 62 10.52 12.35 -22.67
N LEU A 63 9.90 13.46 -23.09
CA LEU A 63 10.34 14.82 -22.76
C LEU A 63 10.49 15.04 -21.24
N LEU A 64 9.60 14.43 -20.45
CA LEU A 64 9.58 14.60 -18.99
C LEU A 64 10.46 13.62 -18.23
N LYS A 65 11.21 12.76 -18.93
CA LYS A 65 12.12 11.75 -18.33
C LYS A 65 13.09 12.34 -17.32
N ASP A 66 13.74 13.45 -17.70
CA ASP A 66 14.81 14.10 -16.92
C ASP A 66 14.40 15.49 -16.40
N HIS A 67 13.16 15.92 -16.64
CA HIS A 67 12.67 17.22 -16.22
C HIS A 67 12.76 17.39 -14.69
N TRP A 68 13.25 18.55 -14.21
CA TRP A 68 13.62 18.74 -12.80
C TRP A 68 12.45 18.55 -11.81
N VAL A 69 11.22 18.81 -12.23
CA VAL A 69 10.02 18.58 -11.41
C VAL A 69 9.77 17.09 -11.20
N THR A 70 9.82 16.29 -12.26
CA THR A 70 9.54 14.85 -12.21
C THR A 70 10.72 14.10 -11.60
N SER A 71 11.96 14.43 -11.98
CA SER A 71 13.19 13.75 -11.54
C SER A 71 13.75 14.26 -10.20
N GLY A 72 13.65 15.56 -9.94
CA GLY A 72 14.17 16.21 -8.73
C GLY A 72 13.12 16.30 -7.62
N VAL A 73 12.06 17.07 -7.85
CA VAL A 73 11.07 17.37 -6.79
C VAL A 73 10.26 16.13 -6.43
N VAL A 74 9.56 15.54 -7.40
CA VAL A 74 8.65 14.44 -7.10
C VAL A 74 9.43 13.16 -6.78
N HIS A 75 10.41 12.82 -7.61
CA HIS A 75 11.14 11.58 -7.45
C HIS A 75 12.16 11.58 -6.31
N ARG A 76 12.99 12.63 -6.15
CA ARG A 76 14.03 12.68 -5.11
C ARG A 76 13.50 13.25 -3.80
N VAL A 77 12.96 14.46 -3.81
CA VAL A 77 12.50 15.12 -2.58
C VAL A 77 11.31 14.39 -1.97
N GLY A 78 10.33 13.99 -2.79
CA GLY A 78 9.18 13.24 -2.32
C GLY A 78 9.55 11.91 -1.65
N LYS A 79 10.51 11.17 -2.21
CA LYS A 79 11.03 9.94 -1.60
C LYS A 79 11.65 10.20 -0.24
N TRP A 80 12.50 11.23 -0.13
CA TRP A 80 13.12 11.62 1.14
C TRP A 80 12.09 12.02 2.19
N LEU A 81 11.05 12.76 1.79
CA LEU A 81 9.97 13.16 2.69
C LEU A 81 9.23 11.94 3.23
N SER A 82 8.89 10.97 2.38
CA SER A 82 8.25 9.73 2.81
C SER A 82 9.15 8.92 3.74
N THR A 83 10.45 8.81 3.43
CA THR A 83 11.42 8.13 4.30
C THR A 83 11.55 8.83 5.65
N ALA A 84 11.67 10.15 5.68
CA ALA A 84 11.76 10.93 6.92
C ALA A 84 10.50 10.80 7.78
N ALA A 85 9.32 10.78 7.15
CA ALA A 85 8.06 10.52 7.84
C ALA A 85 8.01 9.10 8.43
N GLY A 86 8.48 8.09 7.68
CA GLY A 86 8.56 6.71 8.14
C GLY A 86 9.51 6.55 9.34
N VAL A 87 10.71 7.16 9.27
CA VAL A 87 11.67 7.20 10.39
C VAL A 87 11.07 7.89 11.61
N SER A 88 10.36 9.00 11.40
CA SER A 88 9.67 9.72 12.47
C SER A 88 8.61 8.86 13.15
N VAL A 89 7.83 8.07 12.39
CA VAL A 89 6.87 7.09 12.96
C VAL A 89 7.58 6.03 13.80
N VAL A 90 8.72 5.51 13.36
CA VAL A 90 9.51 4.52 14.13
C VAL A 90 10.02 5.13 15.43
N ILE A 91 10.58 6.34 15.40
CA ILE A 91 11.05 7.05 16.60
C ILE A 91 9.89 7.26 17.58
N LEU A 92 8.73 7.70 17.09
CA LEU A 92 7.53 7.89 17.91
C LEU A 92 7.00 6.57 18.47
N ALA A 93 7.09 5.47 17.72
CA ALA A 93 6.73 4.14 18.20
C ALA A 93 7.63 3.74 19.39
N VAL A 94 8.95 3.86 19.24
CA VAL A 94 9.91 3.57 20.33
C VAL A 94 9.61 4.44 21.55
N ALA A 95 9.41 5.76 21.36
CA ALA A 95 9.04 6.67 22.44
C ALA A 95 7.73 6.26 23.14
N ALA A 96 6.75 5.77 22.39
CA ALA A 96 5.48 5.29 22.93
C ALA A 96 5.65 4.03 23.80
N TRP A 97 6.62 3.16 23.46
CA TRP A 97 6.98 2.01 24.29
C TRP A 97 7.70 2.42 25.57
N CYS A 98 8.57 3.43 25.52
CA CYS A 98 9.31 3.92 26.69
C CYS A 98 8.46 4.75 27.68
N LYS A 99 7.43 5.48 27.20
CA LYS A 99 6.68 6.44 28.04
C LYS A 99 5.28 5.94 28.43
N PRO A 100 4.93 5.85 29.74
CA PRO A 100 3.59 5.42 30.18
C PRO A 100 2.44 6.27 29.63
N ARG A 101 2.65 7.58 29.46
CA ARG A 101 1.65 8.52 28.94
C ARG A 101 1.24 8.25 27.48
N LEU A 102 2.04 7.48 26.73
CA LEU A 102 1.82 7.21 25.31
C LEU A 102 1.35 5.75 25.05
N ARG A 103 0.93 5.02 26.09
CA ARG A 103 0.52 3.61 26.00
C ARG A 103 -0.53 3.33 24.93
N VAL A 104 -1.48 4.26 24.73
CA VAL A 104 -2.54 4.12 23.71
C VAL A 104 -1.99 4.13 22.27
N LEU A 105 -0.82 4.74 22.05
CA LEU A 105 -0.21 4.88 20.72
C LEU A 105 0.78 3.77 20.37
N ARG A 106 1.17 2.91 21.32
CA ARG A 106 2.18 1.85 21.13
C ARG A 106 1.89 0.99 19.90
N TRP A 107 0.76 0.27 19.93
CA TRP A 107 0.39 -0.63 18.85
C TRP A 107 0.04 0.12 17.55
N PRO A 108 -0.72 1.23 17.56
CA PRO A 108 -0.99 2.00 16.36
C PRO A 108 0.27 2.52 15.64
N LEU A 109 1.26 3.05 16.37
CA LEU A 109 2.51 3.52 15.78
C LEU A 109 3.42 2.38 15.33
N THR A 110 3.51 1.28 16.11
CA THR A 110 4.23 0.08 15.68
C THR A 110 3.60 -0.52 14.42
N TYR A 111 2.27 -0.57 14.34
CA TYR A 111 1.53 -1.00 13.15
C TYR A 111 1.84 -0.12 11.95
N LEU A 112 1.79 1.21 12.10
CA LEU A 112 2.02 2.13 10.99
C LEU A 112 3.45 2.02 10.47
N GLY A 113 4.44 2.00 11.36
CA GLY A 113 5.84 1.81 11.00
C GLY A 113 6.10 0.46 10.32
N ALA A 114 5.57 -0.62 10.89
CA ALA A 114 5.70 -1.97 10.31
C ALA A 114 5.01 -2.06 8.94
N SER A 115 3.83 -1.46 8.77
CA SER A 115 3.10 -1.48 7.50
C SER A 115 3.85 -0.73 6.42
N VAL A 116 4.40 0.45 6.73
CA VAL A 116 5.19 1.21 5.77
C VAL A 116 6.44 0.42 5.35
N ALA A 117 7.23 -0.04 6.32
CA ALA A 117 8.47 -0.77 6.05
C ALA A 117 8.23 -2.08 5.30
N LEU A 118 7.26 -2.90 5.73
CA LEU A 118 6.98 -4.18 5.11
C LEU A 118 6.42 -4.01 3.69
N SER A 119 5.52 -3.05 3.48
CA SER A 119 4.96 -2.80 2.15
C SER A 119 6.02 -2.39 1.15
N THR A 120 6.89 -1.43 1.50
CA THR A 120 7.96 -0.99 0.60
C THR A 120 8.98 -2.09 0.33
N SER A 121 9.32 -2.88 1.35
CA SER A 121 10.24 -4.02 1.20
C SER A 121 9.66 -5.11 0.30
N LEU A 122 8.38 -5.45 0.46
CA LEU A 122 7.70 -6.43 -0.41
C LEU A 122 7.65 -5.95 -1.85
N VAL A 123 7.33 -4.68 -2.10
CA VAL A 123 7.38 -4.13 -3.47
C VAL A 123 8.79 -4.18 -4.04
N SER A 124 9.82 -3.83 -3.27
CA SER A 124 11.21 -3.93 -3.72
C SER A 124 11.65 -5.36 -4.01
N LEU A 125 11.25 -6.33 -3.18
CA LEU A 125 11.53 -7.75 -3.39
C LEU A 125 10.83 -8.29 -4.62
N LEU A 126 9.52 -8.01 -4.77
CA LEU A 126 8.76 -8.37 -5.96
C LEU A 126 9.42 -7.78 -7.20
N LYS A 127 9.80 -6.50 -7.16
CA LYS A 127 10.50 -5.83 -8.26
C LYS A 127 11.83 -6.48 -8.64
N ALA A 128 12.58 -6.98 -7.66
CA ALA A 128 13.82 -7.71 -7.93
C ALA A 128 13.58 -9.10 -8.54
N TRP A 129 12.42 -9.70 -8.28
CA TRP A 129 12.06 -11.03 -8.79
C TRP A 129 11.30 -10.97 -10.12
N THR A 130 10.54 -9.91 -10.35
CA THR A 130 9.78 -9.73 -11.59
C THR A 130 10.62 -8.96 -12.60
N ALA A 131 11.03 -9.66 -13.65
CA ALA A 131 11.91 -9.15 -14.69
C ALA A 131 11.13 -8.36 -15.76
N MET A 132 10.45 -7.27 -15.39
CA MET A 132 9.73 -6.40 -16.34
C MET A 132 10.56 -5.19 -16.74
N ASP A 133 10.52 -4.82 -18.01
CA ASP A 133 11.18 -3.60 -18.49
C ASP A 133 10.34 -2.35 -18.23
N CYS A 134 11.01 -1.20 -18.21
CA CYS A 134 10.36 0.10 -18.12
C CYS A 134 9.88 0.50 -19.52
N PRO A 135 8.76 1.23 -19.66
CA PRO A 135 8.31 1.73 -20.96
C PRO A 135 9.41 2.45 -21.76
N TRP A 136 10.23 3.28 -21.14
CA TRP A 136 11.32 4.03 -21.80
C TRP A 136 12.43 3.17 -22.41
N ASP A 137 12.48 1.88 -22.10
CA ASP A 137 13.51 0.95 -22.57
C ASP A 137 12.96 0.16 -23.75
N LEU A 138 11.64 0.16 -23.96
CA LEU A 138 10.97 -0.58 -25.02
C LEU A 138 11.14 0.12 -26.37
N SER A 139 11.38 -0.66 -27.41
CA SER A 139 11.49 -0.20 -28.80
C SER A 139 10.26 0.57 -29.27
N ARG A 140 9.08 0.24 -28.76
CA ARG A 140 7.82 0.97 -28.99
C ARG A 140 7.90 2.45 -28.58
N TYR A 141 8.71 2.79 -27.57
CA TYR A 141 8.81 4.12 -27.00
C TYR A 141 10.23 4.71 -27.11
N GLY A 142 10.94 4.36 -28.19
CA GLY A 142 12.27 4.90 -28.50
C GLY A 142 13.44 4.22 -27.80
N GLY A 143 13.19 3.12 -27.07
CA GLY A 143 14.22 2.27 -26.48
C GLY A 143 14.73 1.17 -27.42
N THR A 144 15.35 0.14 -26.86
CA THR A 144 15.98 -0.97 -27.61
C THR A 144 15.43 -2.36 -27.28
N GLN A 145 14.67 -2.48 -26.19
CA GLN A 145 14.16 -3.76 -25.69
C GLN A 145 12.84 -4.13 -26.37
N ALA A 146 12.65 -5.42 -26.65
CA ALA A 146 11.33 -5.93 -27.03
C ALA A 146 10.40 -5.95 -25.80
N MET A 147 9.09 -5.76 -26.02
CA MET A 147 8.12 -5.94 -24.96
C MET A 147 7.95 -7.43 -24.68
N ILE A 148 8.26 -7.85 -23.45
CA ILE A 148 8.02 -9.21 -22.96
C ILE A 148 7.04 -9.11 -21.78
N GLY A 149 5.94 -9.87 -21.85
CA GLY A 149 4.90 -9.87 -20.83
C GLY A 149 5.36 -10.45 -19.48
N LEU A 150 4.64 -10.13 -18.40
CA LEU A 150 4.99 -10.56 -17.03
C LEU A 150 5.07 -12.09 -16.88
N PHE A 151 4.22 -12.82 -17.62
CA PHE A 151 4.14 -14.28 -17.58
C PHE A 151 4.83 -14.93 -18.79
N GLU A 152 5.48 -14.15 -19.64
CA GLU A 152 6.20 -14.65 -20.81
C GLU A 152 7.64 -15.00 -20.42
N SER A 153 8.18 -16.05 -21.06
CA SER A 153 9.57 -16.43 -20.88
C SER A 153 10.49 -15.37 -21.49
N ARG A 154 11.46 -14.89 -20.70
CA ARG A 154 12.51 -13.98 -21.18
C ARG A 154 13.72 -14.70 -21.77
N HIS A 155 13.76 -16.03 -21.73
CA HIS A 155 14.88 -16.83 -22.25
C HIS A 155 16.27 -16.36 -21.77
N GLY A 156 16.38 -15.89 -20.52
CA GLY A 156 17.63 -15.42 -19.92
C GLY A 156 17.99 -13.96 -20.19
N LEU A 157 17.16 -13.21 -20.93
CA LEU A 157 17.37 -11.77 -21.15
C LEU A 157 17.20 -10.98 -19.85
N ALA A 158 18.16 -10.09 -19.58
CA ALA A 158 18.10 -9.17 -18.45
C ALA A 158 16.89 -8.23 -18.56
N ALA A 159 16.44 -7.68 -17.42
CA ALA A 159 15.35 -6.74 -17.35
C ALA A 159 15.69 -5.53 -16.48
N SER A 160 15.07 -4.39 -16.76
CA SER A 160 15.22 -3.18 -15.95
C SER A 160 14.57 -3.27 -14.56
N GLY A 161 13.66 -4.24 -14.36
CA GLY A 161 12.98 -4.50 -13.10
C GLY A 161 12.02 -3.37 -12.73
N CYS A 162 10.95 -3.15 -13.48
CA CYS A 162 10.09 -1.98 -13.35
C CYS A 162 8.70 -2.26 -12.79
N PHE A 163 8.29 -3.52 -12.70
CA PHE A 163 7.06 -3.95 -12.03
C PHE A 163 7.41 -4.56 -10.68
N PRO A 164 6.63 -4.39 -9.61
CA PRO A 164 5.73 -3.26 -9.38
C PRO A 164 6.51 -1.94 -9.19
N ALA A 165 5.80 -0.80 -9.19
CA ALA A 165 6.40 0.52 -9.11
C ALA A 165 6.92 0.86 -7.69
N GLY A 166 8.21 0.66 -7.46
CA GLY A 166 8.85 0.90 -6.16
C GLY A 166 8.88 2.37 -5.70
N HIS A 167 8.84 3.34 -6.61
CA HIS A 167 8.73 4.75 -6.20
C HIS A 167 7.31 5.08 -5.72
N ALA A 168 6.29 4.61 -6.43
CA ALA A 168 4.91 4.83 -6.03
C ALA A 168 4.55 4.14 -4.71
N SER A 169 5.15 2.97 -4.41
CA SER A 169 4.94 2.30 -3.12
C SER A 169 5.40 3.14 -1.93
N ALA A 170 6.38 4.03 -2.08
CA ALA A 170 6.77 4.95 -1.01
C ALA A 170 5.63 5.92 -0.62
N GLY A 171 4.71 6.22 -1.53
CA GLY A 171 3.49 6.99 -1.24
C GLY A 171 2.34 6.08 -0.80
N TYR A 172 2.05 5.03 -1.59
CA TYR A 172 0.94 4.12 -1.30
C TYR A 172 1.08 3.36 0.03
N ALA A 173 2.28 3.16 0.55
CA ALA A 173 2.49 2.57 1.87
C ALA A 173 1.72 3.30 3.00
N TRP A 174 1.46 4.60 2.81
CA TRP A 174 0.71 5.43 3.76
C TRP A 174 -0.81 5.20 3.76
N VAL A 175 -1.37 4.37 2.86
CA VAL A 175 -2.76 3.91 3.01
C VAL A 175 -2.99 3.18 4.34
N ALA A 176 -1.92 2.70 5.00
CA ALA A 176 -1.94 2.22 6.37
C ALA A 176 -2.50 3.25 7.38
N LEU A 177 -2.45 4.55 7.09
CA LEU A 177 -3.09 5.59 7.90
C LEU A 177 -4.60 5.37 8.04
N TYR A 178 -5.26 4.82 7.01
CA TYR A 178 -6.68 4.47 7.08
C TYR A 178 -6.96 3.51 8.24
N PHE A 179 -6.22 2.41 8.31
CA PHE A 179 -6.38 1.37 9.33
C PHE A 179 -5.85 1.81 10.70
N CYS A 180 -4.78 2.60 10.74
CA CYS A 180 -4.31 3.23 11.97
C CYS A 180 -5.42 4.12 12.57
N ALA A 181 -6.03 4.98 11.75
CA ALA A 181 -7.17 5.82 12.15
C ALA A 181 -8.39 4.99 12.56
N LEU A 182 -8.68 3.86 11.91
CA LEU A 182 -9.75 2.95 12.36
C LEU A 182 -9.55 2.45 13.78
N SER A 183 -8.30 2.27 14.24
CA SER A 183 -8.03 1.82 15.61
C SER A 183 -8.03 2.95 16.65
N LEU A 184 -7.70 4.18 16.24
CA LEU A 184 -7.58 5.35 17.13
C LEU A 184 -8.82 6.25 17.09
N ARG A 185 -9.15 6.80 15.91
CA ARG A 185 -10.22 7.79 15.69
C ARG A 185 -10.83 7.56 14.30
N PRO A 186 -11.87 6.71 14.16
CA PRO A 186 -12.41 6.30 12.87
C PRO A 186 -12.89 7.44 11.95
N ALA A 187 -13.18 8.63 12.49
CA ALA A 187 -13.51 9.82 11.71
C ALA A 187 -12.39 10.24 10.74
N TRP A 188 -11.13 9.94 11.06
CA TRP A 188 -9.95 10.29 10.25
C TRP A 188 -9.56 9.23 9.22
N ARG A 189 -10.33 8.14 9.09
CA ARG A 189 -9.99 7.04 8.17
C ARG A 189 -9.89 7.51 6.72
N LEU A 190 -10.87 8.26 6.22
CA LEU A 190 -10.90 8.72 4.83
C LEU A 190 -9.82 9.79 4.54
N PRO A 191 -9.60 10.81 5.40
CA PRO A 191 -8.44 11.68 5.26
C PRO A 191 -7.11 10.92 5.23
N GLY A 192 -6.92 9.92 6.11
CA GLY A 192 -5.71 9.09 6.11
C GLY A 192 -5.53 8.30 4.81
N LEU A 193 -6.62 7.73 4.27
CA LEU A 193 -6.61 7.06 2.97
C LEU A 193 -6.23 8.02 1.84
N PHE A 194 -6.85 9.20 1.82
CA PHE A 194 -6.58 10.21 0.81
C PHE A 194 -5.11 10.63 0.78
N ILE A 195 -4.48 10.82 1.96
CA ILE A 195 -3.04 11.13 2.05
C ILE A 195 -2.19 10.06 1.33
N GLY A 196 -2.43 8.79 1.64
CA GLY A 196 -1.68 7.68 1.03
C GLY A 196 -1.91 7.55 -0.47
N LEU A 197 -3.16 7.66 -0.92
CA LEU A 197 -3.50 7.61 -2.34
C LEU A 197 -2.94 8.80 -3.12
N ALA A 198 -3.08 10.02 -2.60
CA ALA A 198 -2.56 11.23 -3.24
C ALA A 198 -1.04 11.19 -3.36
N ALA A 199 -0.33 10.77 -2.30
CA ALA A 199 1.12 10.62 -2.34
C ALA A 199 1.56 9.57 -3.36
N GLY A 200 0.93 8.39 -3.35
CA GLY A 200 1.25 7.33 -4.30
C GLY A 200 0.92 7.68 -5.75
N LEU A 201 -0.22 8.32 -6.01
CA LEU A 201 -0.60 8.81 -7.34
C LEU A 201 0.34 9.89 -7.85
N THR A 202 0.78 10.81 -6.99
CA THR A 202 1.76 11.84 -7.36
C THR A 202 3.05 11.20 -7.85
N PHE A 203 3.56 10.20 -7.13
CA PHE A 203 4.73 9.44 -7.57
C PHE A 203 4.46 8.61 -8.82
N GLY A 204 3.34 7.90 -8.90
CA GLY A 204 2.99 7.06 -10.05
C GLY A 204 2.86 7.88 -11.34
N ILE A 205 2.08 8.96 -11.31
CA ILE A 205 1.89 9.87 -12.46
C ILE A 205 3.23 10.45 -12.90
N ALA A 206 4.07 10.92 -11.97
CA ALA A 206 5.38 11.44 -12.34
C ALA A 206 6.27 10.36 -12.98
N GLN A 207 6.17 9.10 -12.56
CA GLN A 207 6.92 8.00 -13.17
C GLN A 207 6.34 7.57 -14.52
N GLN A 208 5.03 7.64 -14.73
CA GLN A 208 4.40 7.39 -16.02
C GLN A 208 4.78 8.45 -17.06
N LEU A 209 4.76 9.74 -16.67
CA LEU A 209 5.25 10.84 -17.53
C LEU A 209 6.73 10.71 -17.86
N ARG A 210 7.52 10.06 -16.99
CA ARG A 210 8.92 9.77 -17.31
C ARG A 210 9.08 8.60 -18.27
N GLY A 211 8.04 7.81 -18.52
CA GLY A 211 8.14 6.51 -19.18
C GLY A 211 8.77 5.42 -18.31
N ALA A 212 8.83 5.59 -16.99
CA ALA A 212 9.48 4.63 -16.09
C ALA A 212 8.56 3.48 -15.67
N HIS A 213 7.23 3.68 -15.68
CA HIS A 213 6.27 2.67 -15.23
C HIS A 213 5.01 2.70 -16.10
N PHE A 214 4.42 1.52 -16.32
CA PHE A 214 3.03 1.42 -16.77
C PHE A 214 2.07 1.61 -15.59
N LEU A 215 0.82 1.95 -15.87
CA LEU A 215 -0.20 2.19 -14.85
C LEU A 215 -0.47 0.94 -13.99
N SER A 216 -0.40 -0.26 -14.57
CA SER A 216 -0.53 -1.51 -13.81
C SER A 216 0.58 -1.70 -12.77
N HIS A 217 1.77 -1.15 -13.00
CA HIS A 217 2.88 -1.22 -12.04
C HIS A 217 2.52 -0.46 -10.75
N ASP A 218 1.85 0.69 -10.89
CA ASP A 218 1.34 1.50 -9.78
C ASP A 218 0.16 0.82 -9.09
N LEU A 219 -0.76 0.22 -9.86
CA LEU A 219 -1.89 -0.55 -9.33
C LEU A 219 -1.42 -1.68 -8.42
N TRP A 220 -0.43 -2.48 -8.86
CA TRP A 220 0.10 -3.58 -8.06
C TRP A 220 0.90 -3.11 -6.86
N SER A 221 1.61 -1.97 -6.94
CA SER A 221 2.21 -1.35 -5.76
C SER A 221 1.17 -0.96 -4.73
N LEU A 222 0.07 -0.31 -5.14
CA LEU A 222 -1.04 0.00 -4.24
C LEU A 222 -1.67 -1.27 -3.65
N ALA A 223 -1.86 -2.31 -4.46
CA ALA A 223 -2.40 -3.59 -4.00
C ALA A 223 -1.54 -4.21 -2.90
N VAL A 224 -0.22 -4.30 -3.11
CA VAL A 224 0.73 -4.82 -2.10
C VAL A 224 0.67 -3.99 -0.83
N CYS A 225 0.68 -2.65 -0.94
CA CYS A 225 0.58 -1.76 0.22
C CYS A 225 -0.75 -1.96 0.99
N TRP A 226 -1.86 -2.04 0.28
CA TRP A 226 -3.19 -2.21 0.87
C TRP A 226 -3.34 -3.56 1.58
N PHE A 227 -2.96 -4.66 0.92
CA PHE A 227 -3.08 -6.00 1.49
C PHE A 227 -2.10 -6.24 2.64
N THR A 228 -0.92 -5.63 2.60
CA THR A 228 -0.01 -5.62 3.75
C THR A 228 -0.63 -4.86 4.92
N ALA A 229 -1.19 -3.68 4.67
CA ALA A 229 -1.80 -2.85 5.70
C ALA A 229 -3.01 -3.51 6.36
N ILE A 230 -3.94 -4.12 5.62
CA ILE A 230 -5.08 -4.83 6.20
C ILE A 230 -4.64 -6.08 6.98
N THR A 231 -3.66 -6.82 6.48
CA THR A 231 -3.15 -8.02 7.16
C THR A 231 -2.55 -7.66 8.52
N LEU A 232 -1.66 -6.67 8.55
CA LEU A 232 -1.06 -6.19 9.79
C LEU A 232 -2.11 -5.57 10.72
N TYR A 233 -3.16 -4.93 10.19
CA TYR A 233 -4.25 -4.39 10.99
C TYR A 233 -4.98 -5.53 11.71
N GLY A 234 -5.29 -6.62 10.99
CA GLY A 234 -5.88 -7.83 11.55
C GLY A 234 -5.05 -8.43 12.68
N VAL A 235 -3.74 -8.57 12.48
CA VAL A 235 -2.82 -9.20 13.43
C VAL A 235 -2.54 -8.31 14.66
N MET A 236 -2.36 -7.01 14.46
CA MET A 236 -1.84 -6.10 15.48
C MET A 236 -2.91 -5.25 16.18
N LEU A 237 -3.97 -4.86 15.47
CA LEU A 237 -4.91 -3.83 15.92
C LEU A 237 -6.36 -4.32 16.05
N ALA A 238 -6.78 -5.33 15.28
CA ALA A 238 -8.17 -5.79 15.22
C ALA A 238 -8.64 -6.65 16.40
N ARG A 239 -7.90 -6.69 17.52
CA ARG A 239 -8.25 -7.55 18.67
C ARG A 239 -9.59 -7.14 19.30
N PRO A 240 -10.49 -8.09 19.60
CA PRO A 240 -11.70 -7.82 20.36
C PRO A 240 -11.34 -7.22 21.73
N ARG A 241 -11.98 -6.12 22.10
CA ARG A 241 -11.74 -5.42 23.38
C ARG A 241 -12.02 -6.28 24.63
N GLY A 242 -12.60 -7.47 24.50
CA GLY A 242 -13.08 -8.30 25.61
C GLY A 242 -12.06 -9.12 26.41
N VAL A 243 -10.78 -9.22 26.00
CA VAL A 243 -9.78 -10.07 26.73
C VAL A 243 -8.85 -9.25 27.63
N ARG A 244 -8.81 -7.92 27.47
CA ARG A 244 -7.95 -7.06 28.30
C ARG A 244 -8.57 -6.70 29.65
N ASP A 245 -9.89 -6.69 29.75
CA ASP A 245 -10.60 -6.37 31.01
C ASP A 245 -10.76 -7.60 31.93
N ALA A 246 -10.58 -8.82 31.40
CA ALA A 246 -10.63 -10.07 32.18
C ALA A 246 -9.28 -10.46 32.81
N MET A 247 -8.20 -9.71 32.53
CA MET A 247 -6.83 -9.98 33.02
C MET A 247 -6.32 -8.89 33.98
N LEU A 248 -7.22 -8.03 34.49
CA LEU A 248 -6.96 -7.35 35.75
C LEU A 248 -7.47 -8.29 36.83
N PRO A 249 -6.61 -8.80 37.74
CA PRO A 249 -7.12 -9.39 38.97
C PRO A 249 -8.02 -8.32 39.60
N SER A 250 -9.24 -8.70 39.94
CA SER A 250 -10.06 -7.97 40.91
C SER A 250 -9.24 -7.88 42.19
N GLY A 251 -8.41 -6.84 42.28
CA GLY A 251 -7.83 -6.40 43.52
C GLY A 251 -8.96 -5.90 44.41
N ASP A 252 -9.01 -6.50 45.58
CA ASP A 252 -9.68 -6.03 46.79
C ASP A 252 -11.21 -6.10 46.80
N ALA A 253 -11.71 -7.18 47.41
CA ALA A 253 -12.80 -7.06 48.37
C ALA A 253 -12.32 -7.65 49.70
N ALA A 254 -12.43 -6.84 50.74
CA ALA A 254 -12.10 -7.10 52.13
C ALA A 254 -12.85 -8.29 52.74
#